data_AF-A0A919XNG6-F1
#
_entry.id   AF-A0A919XNG6-F1
#
_cell.length_a   1.000
_cell.length_b   1.000
_cell.length_c   1.000
_cell.angle_alpha   90.00
_cell.angle_beta   90.00
_cell.angle_gamma   90.00
#
_symmetry.space_group_name_H-M   'P 1'
#
loop_
_entity.id
_entity.type
_entity.pdbx_description
1 polymer ?
#
loop_
_entity_poly.entity_id
_entity_poly.type
_entity_poly.pdbx_seq_one_letter_code
_entity_poly.pdbx_strand_id
1 'polypeptide(L)' 'MDRSRFSAIAHRHHDFSNPLSSAKLMGIIQKTSLQPQAKVIDIGAGKCELLIRLVEQYQVTATGIELYEGA' A
#
# COMPACT_ATOMS: atom_id res chain seq x y z
N MET A 1 -15.54 7.27 20.25
CA MET A 1 -15.40 7.74 18.85
C MET A 1 -14.60 6.70 18.10
N ASP A 2 -15.12 6.20 16.98
CA ASP A 2 -14.41 5.21 16.16
C ASP A 2 -13.41 5.93 15.23
N ARG A 3 -12.15 6.03 15.70
CA ARG A 3 -11.09 6.74 14.96
C ARG A 3 -10.83 6.12 13.59
N SER A 4 -10.86 4.80 13.49
CA SER A 4 -10.58 4.08 12.24
C SER A 4 -11.65 4.38 11.19
N ARG A 5 -12.92 4.39 11.61
CA ARG A 5 -14.03 4.79 10.73
C ARG A 5 -13.90 6.21 10.20
N PHE A 6 -13.60 7.19 11.06
CA PHE A 6 -13.43 8.58 10.61
C PHE A 6 -12.22 8.74 9.69
N SER A 7 -11.12 8.05 9.98
CA SER A 7 -9.95 8.03 9.11
C SER A 7 -10.29 7.47 7.73
N ALA A 8 -10.99 6.33 7.67
CA ALA A 8 -11.40 5.71 6.40
C ALA A 8 -12.31 6.64 5.57
N ILE A 9 -13.27 7.31 6.22
CA ILE A 9 -14.14 8.29 5.55
C ILE A 9 -13.33 9.45 4.96
N ALA A 10 -12.33 9.95 5.69
CA ALA A 10 -11.48 11.05 5.24
C ALA A 10 -10.57 10.64 4.08
N HIS A 11 -10.02 9.42 4.12
CA HIS A 11 -9.08 8.90 3.13
C HIS A 11 -9.75 8.14 1.97
N ARG A 12 -11.08 8.07 1.92
CA ARG A 12 -11.82 7.25 0.93
C ARG A 12 -11.43 7.53 -0.53
N HIS A 13 -11.05 8.76 -0.85
CA HIS A 13 -10.64 9.19 -2.20
C HIS A 13 -9.13 9.40 -2.34
N HIS A 14 -8.34 9.09 -1.31
CA HIS A 14 -6.89 9.10 -1.44
C HIS A 14 -6.42 7.72 -1.93
N ASP A 15 -5.49 7.72 -2.87
CA ASP A 15 -4.78 6.49 -3.29
C ASP A 15 -3.98 5.92 -2.12
N PHE A 16 -3.40 6.80 -1.29
CA PHE A 16 -2.60 6.44 -0.13
C PHE A 16 -3.14 7.08 1.14
N SER A 17 -3.24 6.30 2.23
CA SER A 17 -3.56 6.82 3.57
C SER A 17 -2.37 7.47 4.28
N ASN A 18 -1.40 7.97 3.50
CA ASN A 18 -0.15 8.55 3.96
C ASN A 18 0.13 9.88 3.22
N PRO A 19 0.83 10.84 3.85
CA PRO A 19 1.17 12.12 3.23
C PRO A 19 2.32 11.97 2.22
N LEU A 20 2.06 11.32 1.08
CA LEU A 20 3.01 11.12 0.00
C LEU A 20 2.33 11.22 -1.37
N SER A 21 3.09 11.71 -2.35
CA SER A 21 2.66 11.73 -3.75
C SER A 21 2.94 10.39 -4.43
N SER A 22 2.18 10.07 -5.46
CA SER A 22 2.40 8.87 -6.28
C SER A 22 3.80 8.85 -6.88
N ALA A 23 4.34 10.02 -7.27
CA ALA A 23 5.72 10.14 -7.78
C ALA A 23 6.77 9.72 -6.74
N LYS A 24 6.58 10.11 -5.47
CA LYS A 24 7.49 9.71 -4.39
C LYS A 24 7.43 8.20 -4.16
N LEU A 25 6.24 7.61 -4.18
CA LEU A 25 6.07 6.17 -4.05
C LEU A 25 6.78 5.42 -5.18
N MET A 26 6.55 5.83 -6.43
CA MET A 26 7.18 5.21 -7.60
C MET A 26 8.70 5.31 -7.55
N GLY A 27 9.25 6.44 -7.09
CA GLY A 27 10.69 6.59 -6.89
C GLY A 27 11.26 5.62 -5.85
N ILE A 28 10.50 5.27 -4.81
CA ILE A 28 10.89 4.25 -3.81
C ILE A 28 10.81 2.86 -4.44
N ILE A 29 9.71 2.54 -5.12
CA ILE A 29 9.49 1.25 -5.79
C ILE A 29 10.62 0.97 -6.79
N GLN A 30 11.02 1.95 -7.61
CA GLN A 30 12.11 1.77 -8.58
C GLN A 30 13.46 1.45 -7.93
N LYS A 31 13.67 1.87 -6.67
CA LYS A 31 14.92 1.66 -5.92
C LYS A 31 14.97 0.33 -5.17
N THR A 32 13.85 -0.37 -4.98
CA THR A 32 13.86 -1.67 -4.26
C THR A 32 14.40 -2.82 -5.12
N SER A 33 14.31 -2.72 -6.45
CA SER A 33 14.91 -3.68 -7.40
C SER A 33 14.64 -5.15 -7.07
N LEU A 34 13.35 -5.49 -6.88
CA LEU A 34 12.93 -6.84 -6.49
C LEU A 34 13.00 -7.82 -7.67
N GLN A 35 13.25 -9.09 -7.36
CA GLN A 35 13.17 -10.18 -8.34
C GLN A 35 11.72 -10.71 -8.43
N PRO A 36 11.32 -11.27 -9.60
CA PRO A 36 10.08 -12.02 -9.70
C PRO A 36 9.96 -13.07 -8.59
N GLN A 37 8.75 -13.28 -8.10
CA GLN A 37 8.42 -14.23 -7.02
C GLN A 37 9.05 -13.90 -5.65
N ALA A 38 9.71 -12.74 -5.49
CA ALA A 38 10.08 -12.26 -4.16
C ALA A 38 8.84 -12.18 -3.26
N LYS A 39 9.01 -12.44 -1.96
CA LYS A 39 7.91 -12.38 -0.99
C LYS A 39 7.93 -11.03 -0.29
N VAL A 40 6.81 -10.31 -0.34
CA VAL A 40 6.65 -8.99 0.26
C VAL A 40 5.50 -9.02 1.27
N ILE A 41 5.72 -8.43 2.43
CA ILE A 41 4.69 -8.22 3.46
C ILE A 41 4.55 -6.72 3.71
N ASP A 42 3.31 -6.23 3.78
CA ASP A 42 2.97 -4.87 4.19
C ASP A 42 2.03 -4.91 5.40
N ILE A 43 2.35 -4.15 6.45
CA ILE A 43 1.63 -4.16 7.73
C ILE A 43 1.06 -2.76 7.95
N GLY A 44 -0.27 -2.67 8.03
CA GLY A 44 -0.99 -1.40 7.84
C GLY A 44 -1.14 -1.09 6.36
N ALA A 45 -1.46 -2.12 5.57
CA ALA A 45 -1.46 -2.04 4.10
C ALA A 45 -2.52 -1.07 3.54
N GLY A 46 -3.50 -0.66 4.34
CA GLY A 46 -4.60 0.18 3.88
C GLY A 46 -5.28 -0.42 2.66
N LYS A 47 -5.32 0.34 1.55
CA LYS A 47 -5.87 -0.08 0.25
C LYS A 47 -4.93 -0.93 -0.59
N CYS A 48 -3.80 -1.35 -0.05
CA CYS A 48 -2.78 -2.18 -0.72
C CYS A 48 -2.10 -1.54 -1.94
N GLU A 49 -2.20 -0.22 -2.15
CA GLU A 49 -1.66 0.44 -3.35
C GLU A 49 -0.14 0.23 -3.56
N LEU A 50 0.65 0.23 -2.48
CA LEU A 50 2.07 -0.12 -2.56
C LEU A 50 2.26 -1.55 -3.07
N LEU A 51 1.55 -2.53 -2.47
CA LEU A 51 1.67 -3.94 -2.84
C LEU A 51 1.19 -4.21 -4.26
N ILE A 52 0.09 -3.58 -4.70
CA ILE A 52 -0.44 -3.70 -6.07
C ILE A 52 0.63 -3.29 -7.07
N ARG A 53 1.23 -2.11 -6.88
CA ARG A 53 2.30 -1.61 -7.77
C ARG A 53 3.53 -2.49 -7.77
N LEU A 54 3.91 -3.06 -6.61
CA LEU A 54 5.02 -4.01 -6.53
C LEU A 54 4.73 -5.31 -7.30
N VAL A 55 3.49 -5.82 -7.23
CA VAL A 55 3.06 -7.00 -7.98
C VAL A 55 3.08 -6.71 -9.48
N GLU A 56 2.55 -5.58 -9.92
CA GLU A 56 2.53 -5.19 -11.33
C GLU A 56 3.94 -4.98 -11.89
N GLN A 57 4.81 -4.30 -11.16
CA GLN A 57 6.15 -3.95 -11.63
C GLN A 57 7.15 -5.09 -11.54
N TYR A 58 7.08 -5.91 -10.49
CA TYR A 58 8.12 -6.90 -10.17
C TYR A 58 7.62 -8.33 -10.11
N GLN A 59 6.32 -8.61 -10.30
CA GLN A 59 5.74 -9.96 -10.26
C GLN A 59 6.05 -10.69 -8.95
N VAL A 60 5.99 -9.95 -7.84
CA VAL A 60 6.20 -10.48 -6.48
C VAL A 60 4.97 -11.22 -5.98
N THR A 61 5.15 -12.03 -4.94
CA THR A 61 4.05 -12.53 -4.11
C THR A 61 3.90 -11.63 -2.89
N ALA A 62 2.74 -10.98 -2.76
CA ALA A 62 2.47 -10.00 -1.72
C ALA A 62 1.48 -10.51 -0.66
N THR A 63 1.66 -10.08 0.59
CA THR A 63 0.72 -10.30 1.69
C THR A 63 0.47 -8.96 2.40
N GLY A 64 -0.77 -8.49 2.34
CA GLY A 64 -1.21 -7.31 3.08
C GLY A 64 -1.83 -7.71 4.41
N ILE A 65 -1.42 -7.04 5.49
CA ILE A 65 -2.04 -7.13 6.81
C ILE A 65 -2.64 -5.78 7.12
N GLU A 66 -3.95 -5.75 7.35
CA GLU A 66 -4.68 -4.54 7.74
C GLU A 66 -5.62 -4.87 8.90
N LEU A 67 -5.66 -3.99 9.89
CA LEU A 67 -6.51 -4.15 11.07
C LEU A 67 -7.94 -3.70 10.78
N TYR A 68 -8.10 -2.67 9.94
CA TYR A 68 -9.40 -2.09 9.63
C TYR A 68 -9.96 -2.61 8.31
N GLU A 69 -11.05 -3.37 8.38
CA GLU A 69 -11.70 -4.02 7.22
C GLU A 69 -12.16 -3.04 6.13
N GLY A 70 -12.43 -1.78 6.48
CA GLY A 70 -12.94 -0.76 5.55
C GLY A 70 -11.88 0.22 5.01
N ALA A 71 -10.61 -0.16 5.00
CA ALA A 71 -9.50 0.69 4.59
C ALA A 71 -9.52 1.04 3.08
#